data_AF-A0A932YIM5-F1
#
_entry.id   AF-A0A932YIM5-F1
#
_cell.length_a   1.000
_cell.length_b   1.000
_cell.length_c   1.000
_cell.angle_alpha   90.00
_cell.angle_beta   90.00
_cell.angle_gamma   90.00
#
_symmetry.space_group_name_H-M   'P 1'
#
loop_
_entity.id
_entity.type
_entity.pdbx_description
1 polymer ?
#
loop_
_entity_poly.entity_id
_entity_poly.type
_entity_poly.pdbx_seq_one_letter_code
_entity_poly.pdbx_strand_id
1 'polypeptide(L)'
;MDFYSVAGSIIFFGLAVPAGYFLCARFAHKETLAFFFSRATEIEAARRDRLFLPLTRRMKRISPNTVTYLGFLLIAALACLFWIGVPVEVIFVGILLAGFTDMLDGPLARNNDRVTVLGAKLDWIRDLSMSIVIGIALVVYHILAVEFLLWFLISWGILGLLRMAEFKLSNGTLLNTDEDEDYKFILDRVRLLLMWVAVMFLVFAPYHAVLGIVGNVLAATSIVVAWFAVLLHAAHLKLLRMAKVKI
;
A
#
# COMPACT_ATOMS: atom_id res chain seq x y z
N MET A 1 17.56 -23.02 -0.82
CA MET A 1 16.12 -22.78 -0.59
C MET A 1 15.55 -24.09 -0.04
N ASP A 2 15.21 -24.14 1.24
CA ASP A 2 14.72 -25.39 1.84
C ASP A 2 13.23 -25.53 1.52
N PHE A 3 12.87 -26.59 0.79
CA PHE A 3 11.48 -26.90 0.41
C PHE A 3 10.49 -26.79 1.58
N TYR A 4 10.93 -27.19 2.77
CA TYR A 4 10.16 -27.12 4.02
C TYR A 4 9.83 -25.69 4.46
N SER A 5 10.72 -24.72 4.23
CA SER A 5 10.49 -23.30 4.56
C SER A 5 9.43 -22.67 3.66
N VAL A 6 9.46 -23.00 2.36
CA VAL A 6 8.48 -22.53 1.37
C VAL A 6 7.12 -23.15 1.65
N ALA A 7 7.05 -24.47 1.86
CA ALA A 7 5.80 -25.15 2.20
C ALA A 7 5.17 -24.60 3.48
N GLY A 8 5.97 -24.34 4.53
CA GLY A 8 5.50 -23.73 5.78
C GLY A 8 4.89 -22.33 5.57
N SER A 9 5.56 -21.48 4.78
CA SER A 9 5.04 -20.14 4.48
C SER A 9 3.76 -20.16 3.62
N ILE A 10 3.65 -21.10 2.67
CA ILE A 10 2.43 -21.31 1.87
C ILE A 10 1.27 -21.72 2.77
N ILE A 11 1.50 -22.64 3.71
CA ILE A 11 0.46 -23.04 4.66
C ILE A 11 0.06 -21.84 5.54
N PHE A 12 1.03 -21.15 6.13
CA PHE A 12 0.74 -20.03 7.04
C PHE A 12 -0.04 -18.89 6.37
N PHE A 13 0.47 -18.39 5.24
CA PHE A 13 -0.18 -17.29 4.52
C PHE A 13 -1.41 -17.75 3.73
N GLY A 14 -1.38 -18.94 3.12
CA GLY A 14 -2.51 -19.51 2.39
C GLY A 14 -3.74 -19.75 3.27
N LEU A 15 -3.55 -19.96 4.58
CA LEU A 15 -4.65 -20.08 5.53
C LEU A 15 -5.28 -18.74 5.93
N ALA A 16 -4.67 -17.59 5.62
CA ALA A 16 -5.19 -16.28 6.06
C ALA A 16 -6.60 -15.99 5.53
N VAL A 17 -6.86 -16.28 4.26
CA VAL A 17 -8.19 -16.08 3.64
C VAL A 17 -9.25 -17.01 4.25
N PRO A 18 -9.08 -18.35 4.27
CA PRO A 18 -10.09 -19.23 4.88
C PRO A 18 -10.24 -19.01 6.39
N ALA A 19 -9.14 -18.76 7.12
CA ALA A 19 -9.20 -18.42 8.54
C ALA A 19 -9.99 -17.12 8.77
N GLY A 20 -9.71 -16.08 7.98
CA GLY A 20 -10.47 -14.83 8.01
C GLY A 20 -11.96 -15.06 7.75
N TYR A 21 -12.28 -15.72 6.64
CA TYR A 21 -13.64 -15.91 6.15
C TYR A 21 -14.52 -16.82 7.04
N PHE A 22 -13.96 -17.89 7.61
CA PHE A 22 -14.72 -18.89 8.37
C PHE A 22 -14.54 -18.78 9.89
N LEU A 23 -13.33 -18.48 10.37
CA LEU A 23 -13.04 -18.44 11.80
C LEU A 23 -13.18 -17.02 12.34
N CYS A 24 -12.44 -16.06 11.80
CA CYS A 24 -12.45 -14.69 12.32
C CYS A 24 -13.83 -14.04 12.15
N ALA A 25 -14.52 -14.27 11.03
CA ALA A 25 -15.90 -13.79 10.84
C ALA A 25 -16.90 -14.27 11.90
N ARG A 26 -16.62 -15.37 12.61
CA ARG A 26 -17.48 -15.87 13.69
C ARG A 26 -17.34 -15.05 14.98
N PHE A 27 -16.17 -14.48 15.21
CA PHE A 27 -15.83 -13.72 16.42
C PHE A 27 -15.74 -12.21 16.18
N ALA A 28 -15.58 -11.78 14.93
CA ALA A 28 -15.49 -10.39 14.55
C ALA A 28 -16.88 -9.74 14.65
N HIS A 29 -17.10 -9.01 15.74
CA HIS A 29 -18.27 -8.15 15.87
C HIS A 29 -18.12 -6.91 14.97
N LYS A 30 -19.27 -6.37 14.51
CA LYS A 30 -19.31 -5.18 13.66
C LYS A 30 -18.54 -4.00 14.26
N GLU A 31 -18.57 -3.85 15.58
CA GLU A 31 -17.86 -2.78 16.32
C GLU A 31 -16.33 -2.93 16.24
N THR A 32 -15.82 -4.16 16.34
CA THR A 32 -14.38 -4.43 16.24
C THR A 32 -13.86 -4.15 14.83
N LEU A 33 -14.64 -4.53 13.81
CA LEU A 33 -14.30 -4.19 12.44
C LEU A 33 -14.46 -2.69 12.18
N ALA A 34 -15.48 -2.05 12.75
CA ALA A 34 -15.67 -0.60 12.69
C ALA A 34 -14.48 0.18 13.26
N PHE A 35 -13.76 -0.36 14.25
CA PHE A 35 -12.51 0.23 14.71
C PHE A 35 -11.39 0.19 13.65
N PHE A 36 -11.28 -0.93 12.92
CA PHE A 36 -10.30 -1.07 11.84
C PHE A 36 -10.72 -0.33 10.55
N PHE A 37 -12.03 -0.08 10.37
CA PHE A 37 -12.58 0.88 9.43
C PHE A 37 -12.32 2.28 9.91
N SER A 38 -11.16 2.83 9.56
CA SER A 38 -10.78 4.11 10.10
C SER A 38 -11.44 5.28 9.34
N ARG A 39 -12.06 6.19 10.09
CA ARG A 39 -12.13 7.64 9.73
C ARG A 39 -10.76 8.33 9.77
N ALA A 40 -9.71 7.63 10.21
CA ALA A 40 -8.35 8.19 10.21
C ALA A 40 -7.89 8.62 8.81
N THR A 41 -8.45 8.00 7.76
CA THR A 41 -8.26 8.36 6.35
C THR A 41 -8.65 9.80 6.05
N GLU A 42 -9.81 10.25 6.52
CA GLU A 42 -10.29 11.64 6.37
C GLU A 42 -9.35 12.60 7.10
N ILE A 43 -8.97 12.25 8.35
CA ILE A 43 -8.11 13.08 9.18
C ILE A 43 -6.70 13.19 8.56
N GLU A 44 -6.15 12.08 8.08
CA GLU A 44 -4.85 12.03 7.39
C GLU A 44 -4.90 12.83 6.08
N ALA A 45 -5.91 12.58 5.23
CA ALA A 45 -6.07 13.29 3.97
C ALA A 45 -6.24 14.79 4.20
N ALA A 46 -7.09 15.21 5.13
CA ALA A 46 -7.29 16.62 5.49
C ALA A 46 -6.00 17.27 6.05
N ARG A 47 -5.24 16.55 6.88
CA ARG A 47 -3.94 17.03 7.37
C ARG A 47 -2.94 17.19 6.23
N ARG A 48 -2.86 16.20 5.34
CA ARG A 48 -1.98 16.24 4.15
C ARG A 48 -2.37 17.40 3.23
N ASP A 49 -3.66 17.59 3.00
CA ASP A 49 -4.20 18.67 2.17
C ASP A 49 -3.86 20.04 2.76
N ARG A 50 -4.00 20.19 4.08
CA ARG A 50 -3.63 21.41 4.81
C ARG A 50 -2.12 21.67 4.75
N LEU A 51 -1.30 20.64 4.90
CA LEU A 51 0.16 20.73 4.82
C LEU A 51 0.62 21.21 3.44
N PHE A 52 0.04 20.66 2.37
CA PHE A 52 0.42 20.99 0.99
C PHE A 52 -0.33 22.18 0.39
N LEU A 53 -1.35 22.72 1.07
CA LEU A 53 -2.13 23.87 0.60
C LEU A 53 -1.31 25.06 0.05
N PRO A 54 -0.23 25.55 0.70
CA PRO A 54 0.54 26.68 0.17
C PRO A 54 1.25 26.34 -1.16
N LEU A 55 1.60 25.07 -1.36
CA LEU A 55 2.26 24.59 -2.58
C LEU A 55 1.22 24.36 -3.68
N THR A 56 0.13 23.64 -3.37
CA THR A 56 -0.91 23.27 -4.35
C THR A 56 -1.63 24.51 -4.89
N ARG A 57 -1.78 25.57 -4.08
CA ARG A 57 -2.33 26.86 -4.53
C ARG A 57 -1.46 27.56 -5.57
N ARG A 58 -0.14 27.43 -5.47
CA ARG A 58 0.81 28.00 -6.46
C ARG A 58 0.88 27.15 -7.73
N MET A 59 0.64 25.85 -7.60
CA MET A 59 0.70 24.88 -8.70
C MET A 59 -0.63 24.69 -9.44
N LYS A 60 -1.61 25.59 -9.28
CA LYS A 60 -2.94 25.52 -9.90
C LYS A 60 -2.95 25.30 -11.42
N ARG A 61 -1.89 25.70 -12.13
CA ARG A 61 -1.78 25.53 -13.59
C ARG A 61 -1.30 24.13 -14.00
N ILE A 62 -0.75 23.37 -13.08
CA ILE A 62 -0.25 22.00 -13.32
C ILE A 62 -1.41 21.04 -13.06
N SER A 63 -1.60 20.06 -13.95
CA SER A 63 -2.61 19.03 -13.75
C SER A 63 -2.11 18.00 -12.73
N PRO A 64 -2.99 17.46 -11.84
CA PRO A 64 -2.61 16.37 -10.95
C PRO A 64 -2.00 15.17 -11.69
N ASN A 65 -2.59 14.78 -12.83
CA ASN A 65 -2.10 13.68 -13.65
C ASN A 65 -0.68 13.94 -14.19
N THR A 66 -0.31 15.19 -14.47
CA THR A 66 1.07 15.55 -14.86
C THR A 66 2.06 15.22 -13.75
N VAL A 67 1.68 15.47 -12.48
CA VAL A 67 2.51 15.11 -11.32
C VAL A 67 2.62 13.59 -11.20
N THR A 68 1.52 12.86 -11.41
CA THR A 68 1.53 11.39 -11.41
C THR A 68 2.42 10.81 -12.53
N TYR A 69 2.35 11.36 -13.76
CA TYR A 69 3.22 10.95 -14.86
C TYR A 69 4.70 11.26 -14.60
N LEU A 70 5.00 12.40 -13.97
CA LEU A 70 6.37 12.69 -13.50
C LEU A 70 6.83 11.64 -12.48
N GLY A 71 5.95 11.22 -11.57
CA GLY A 71 6.22 10.12 -10.64
C GLY A 71 6.58 8.82 -11.36
N PHE A 72 5.82 8.43 -12.39
CA PHE A 72 6.17 7.26 -13.23
C PHE A 72 7.54 7.41 -13.92
N LEU A 73 7.86 8.60 -14.42
CA LEU A 73 9.16 8.87 -15.03
C LEU A 73 10.28 8.73 -13.99
N LEU A 74 10.08 9.21 -12.76
CA LEU A 74 11.04 9.05 -11.66
C LEU A 74 11.21 7.57 -11.26
N ILE A 75 10.14 6.79 -11.26
CA ILE A 75 10.21 5.33 -11.02
C ILE A 75 11.01 4.63 -12.13
N ALA A 76 10.78 4.99 -13.40
CA ALA A 76 11.57 4.46 -14.51
C ALA A 76 13.05 4.88 -14.40
N ALA A 77 13.31 6.14 -14.04
CA ALA A 77 14.66 6.64 -13.79
C ALA A 77 15.33 5.85 -12.65
N LEU A 78 14.61 5.56 -11.56
CA LEU A 78 15.12 4.74 -10.45
C LEU A 78 15.57 3.35 -10.93
N ALA A 79 14.81 2.69 -11.79
CA ALA A 79 15.22 1.42 -12.38
C ALA A 79 16.57 1.55 -13.12
N CYS A 80 16.76 2.62 -13.89
CA CYS A 80 18.02 2.91 -14.57
C CYS A 80 19.16 3.26 -13.59
N LEU A 81 18.89 4.02 -12.53
CA LEU A 81 19.89 4.41 -11.52
C LEU A 81 20.40 3.18 -10.78
N PHE A 82 19.51 2.27 -10.39
CA PHE A 82 19.89 0.97 -9.86
C PHE A 82 20.73 0.19 -10.87
N TRP A 83 20.27 0.04 -12.11
CA TRP A 83 20.99 -0.73 -13.13
C TRP A 83 22.43 -0.24 -13.41
N ILE A 84 22.63 1.09 -13.46
CA ILE A 84 23.95 1.69 -13.72
C ILE A 84 24.85 1.67 -12.47
N GLY A 85 24.29 1.41 -11.28
CA GLY A 85 25.06 1.33 -10.04
C GLY A 85 25.57 2.70 -9.58
N VAL A 86 24.75 3.74 -9.68
CA VAL A 86 25.10 5.08 -9.18
C VAL A 86 25.24 5.09 -7.63
N PRO A 87 25.84 6.13 -7.03
CA PRO A 87 25.96 6.22 -5.58
C PRO A 87 24.60 6.13 -4.86
N VAL A 88 24.59 5.48 -3.70
CA VAL A 88 23.38 5.19 -2.91
C VAL A 88 22.58 6.44 -2.55
N GLU A 89 23.26 7.56 -2.35
CA GLU A 89 22.67 8.85 -2.02
C GLU A 89 21.81 9.38 -3.18
N VAL A 90 22.24 9.13 -4.42
CA VAL A 90 21.49 9.53 -5.62
C VAL A 90 20.23 8.68 -5.75
N ILE A 91 20.34 7.38 -5.51
CA ILE A 91 19.18 6.46 -5.48
C ILE A 91 18.20 6.90 -4.39
N PHE A 92 18.70 7.16 -3.19
CA PHE A 92 17.89 7.60 -2.05
C PHE A 92 17.13 8.89 -2.35
N VAL A 93 17.79 9.92 -2.89
CA VAL A 93 17.13 11.16 -3.32
C VAL A 93 16.08 10.88 -4.40
N GLY A 94 16.38 10.00 -5.36
CA GLY A 94 15.42 9.59 -6.38
C GLY A 94 14.15 8.95 -5.77
N ILE A 95 14.30 8.09 -4.75
CA ILE A 95 13.17 7.47 -4.07
C ILE A 95 12.35 8.53 -3.31
N LEU A 96 13.01 9.46 -2.61
CA LEU A 96 12.33 10.56 -1.92
C LEU A 96 11.56 11.45 -2.90
N LEU A 97 12.12 11.76 -4.07
CA LEU A 97 11.46 12.55 -5.10
C LEU A 97 10.25 11.80 -5.68
N ALA A 98 10.39 10.51 -6.00
CA ALA A 98 9.27 9.69 -6.48
C ALA A 98 8.14 9.63 -5.44
N GLY A 99 8.45 9.34 -4.18
CA GLY A 99 7.47 9.33 -3.09
C GLY A 99 6.86 10.71 -2.82
N PHE A 100 7.61 11.80 -3.02
CA PHE A 100 7.06 13.14 -2.88
C PHE A 100 6.00 13.45 -3.95
N THR A 101 6.21 13.03 -5.20
CA THR A 101 5.17 13.20 -6.24
C THR A 101 3.89 12.46 -5.91
N ASP A 102 3.99 11.33 -5.20
CA ASP A 102 2.86 10.54 -4.69
C ASP A 102 2.09 11.23 -3.58
N MET A 103 2.82 11.84 -2.66
CA MET A 103 2.19 12.62 -1.60
C MET A 103 1.51 13.90 -2.12
N LEU A 104 1.93 14.42 -3.28
CA LEU A 104 1.51 15.73 -3.79
C LEU A 104 0.32 15.67 -4.76
N ASP A 105 0.18 14.64 -5.59
CA ASP A 105 -0.85 14.62 -6.65
C ASP A 105 -2.28 14.57 -6.09
N GLY A 106 -2.51 13.80 -5.03
CA GLY A 106 -3.80 13.74 -4.32
C GLY A 106 -4.24 15.09 -3.74
N PRO A 107 -3.42 15.76 -2.90
CA PRO A 107 -3.71 17.11 -2.43
C PRO A 107 -3.85 18.14 -3.55
N LEU A 108 -3.08 18.02 -4.63
CA LEU A 108 -3.20 18.92 -5.78
C LEU A 108 -4.55 18.76 -6.48
N ALA A 109 -5.07 17.54 -6.55
CA ALA A 109 -6.41 17.25 -7.06
C ALA A 109 -7.50 17.77 -6.11
N ARG A 110 -7.46 17.42 -4.82
CA ARG A 110 -8.51 17.80 -3.85
C ARG A 110 -8.56 19.29 -3.55
N ASN A 111 -7.42 19.95 -3.32
CA ASN A 111 -7.38 21.38 -3.02
C ASN A 111 -7.82 22.29 -4.19
N ASN A 112 -8.01 21.73 -5.39
CA ASN A 112 -8.38 22.47 -6.59
C ASN A 112 -9.59 21.86 -7.32
N ASP A 113 -10.34 20.95 -6.67
CA ASP A 113 -11.54 20.31 -7.21
C ASP A 113 -11.33 19.58 -8.56
N ARG A 114 -10.19 18.88 -8.68
CA ARG A 114 -9.76 18.13 -9.88
C ARG A 114 -9.58 16.64 -9.62
N VAL A 115 -10.37 16.07 -8.71
CA VAL A 115 -10.38 14.63 -8.45
C VAL A 115 -10.98 13.91 -9.64
N THR A 116 -10.32 12.85 -10.12
CA THR A 116 -10.79 12.06 -11.28
C THR A 116 -10.62 10.56 -11.05
N VAL A 117 -11.50 9.75 -11.66
CA VAL A 117 -11.40 8.28 -11.63
C VAL A 117 -10.10 7.79 -12.26
N LEU A 118 -9.61 8.45 -13.31
CA LEU A 118 -8.32 8.13 -13.93
C LEU A 118 -7.18 8.36 -12.93
N GLY A 119 -7.17 9.50 -12.24
CA GLY A 119 -6.16 9.81 -11.22
C GLY A 119 -6.11 8.75 -10.11
N ALA A 120 -7.27 8.34 -9.59
CA ALA A 120 -7.35 7.27 -8.58
C ALA A 120 -6.82 5.92 -9.09
N LYS A 121 -7.05 5.57 -10.36
CA LYS A 121 -6.47 4.35 -10.97
C LYS A 121 -4.96 4.46 -11.15
N LEU A 122 -4.47 5.62 -11.59
CA LEU A 122 -3.03 5.84 -11.79
C LEU A 122 -2.26 5.79 -10.47
N ASP A 123 -2.83 6.30 -9.37
CA ASP A 123 -2.28 6.21 -8.01
C ASP A 123 -1.98 4.76 -7.61
N TRP A 124 -2.98 3.88 -7.74
CA TRP A 124 -2.82 2.45 -7.45
C TRP A 124 -1.75 1.77 -8.34
N ILE A 125 -1.74 2.08 -9.64
CA ILE A 125 -0.75 1.52 -10.59
C ILE A 125 0.65 2.03 -10.24
N ARG A 126 0.78 3.29 -9.84
CA ARG A 126 2.07 3.89 -9.47
C ARG A 126 2.65 3.22 -8.24
N ASP A 127 1.88 3.08 -7.17
CA ASP A 127 2.33 2.43 -5.94
C ASP A 127 2.85 1.00 -6.20
N LEU A 128 2.11 0.25 -7.02
CA LEU A 128 2.49 -1.10 -7.41
C LEU A 128 3.79 -1.09 -8.23
N SER A 129 3.90 -0.17 -9.18
CA SER A 129 5.08 -0.02 -10.03
C SER A 129 6.32 0.34 -9.22
N MET A 130 6.20 1.29 -8.28
CA MET A 130 7.29 1.67 -7.38
C MET A 130 7.72 0.50 -6.49
N SER A 131 6.76 -0.24 -5.94
CA SER A 131 7.02 -1.43 -5.10
C SER A 131 7.74 -2.53 -5.88
N ILE A 132 7.35 -2.76 -7.14
CA ILE A 132 7.98 -3.75 -8.02
C ILE A 132 9.40 -3.33 -8.37
N VAL A 133 9.60 -2.10 -8.87
CA VAL A 133 10.91 -1.63 -9.33
C VAL A 133 11.94 -1.65 -8.20
N ILE A 134 11.60 -1.05 -7.06
CA ILE A 134 12.54 -0.98 -5.93
C ILE A 134 12.69 -2.37 -5.29
N GLY A 135 11.61 -3.13 -5.16
CA GLY A 135 11.65 -4.48 -4.63
C GLY A 135 12.57 -5.40 -5.43
N ILE A 136 12.43 -5.41 -6.77
CA ILE A 136 13.29 -6.19 -7.67
C ILE A 136 14.74 -5.73 -7.53
N ALA A 137 14.99 -4.42 -7.51
CA ALA A 137 16.34 -3.91 -7.34
C ALA A 137 16.98 -4.43 -6.04
N LEU A 138 16.31 -4.30 -4.90
CA LEU A 138 16.81 -4.79 -3.62
C LEU A 138 17.05 -6.31 -3.60
N VAL A 139 16.24 -7.10 -4.31
CA VAL A 139 16.43 -8.55 -4.47
C VAL A 139 17.65 -8.87 -5.33
N VAL A 140 17.82 -8.18 -6.47
CA VAL A 140 18.97 -8.37 -7.37
C VAL A 140 20.28 -8.04 -6.67
N TYR A 141 20.30 -7.02 -5.81
CA TYR A 141 21.45 -6.67 -4.98
C TYR A 141 21.63 -7.56 -3.73
N HIS A 142 20.82 -8.61 -3.56
CA HIS A 142 20.86 -9.51 -2.40
C HIS A 142 20.65 -8.81 -1.04
N ILE A 143 19.99 -7.65 -1.03
CA ILE A 143 19.67 -6.87 0.17
C ILE A 143 18.35 -7.34 0.79
N LEU A 144 17.38 -7.70 -0.06
CA LEU A 144 16.07 -8.19 0.32
C LEU A 144 15.89 -9.63 -0.17
N ALA A 145 15.34 -10.49 0.69
CA ALA A 145 14.97 -11.85 0.31
C ALA A 145 13.86 -11.84 -0.76
N VAL A 146 13.97 -12.68 -1.79
CA VAL A 146 12.97 -12.74 -2.87
C VAL A 146 11.58 -13.10 -2.33
N GLU A 147 11.54 -13.94 -1.28
CA GLU A 147 10.33 -14.34 -0.59
C GLU A 147 9.60 -13.16 0.02
N PHE A 148 10.33 -12.16 0.53
CA PHE A 148 9.71 -10.97 1.13
C PHE A 148 8.96 -10.17 0.07
N LEU A 149 9.59 -9.96 -1.09
CA LEU A 149 8.96 -9.29 -2.23
C LEU A 149 7.73 -10.07 -2.71
N LEU A 150 7.85 -11.39 -2.89
CA LEU A 150 6.75 -12.24 -3.36
C LEU A 150 5.58 -12.22 -2.39
N TRP A 151 5.81 -12.43 -1.10
CA TRP A 151 4.73 -12.43 -0.10
C TRP A 151 4.07 -11.07 0.05
N PHE A 152 4.81 -9.97 -0.14
CA PHE A 152 4.25 -8.63 -0.20
C PHE A 152 3.36 -8.44 -1.45
N LEU A 153 3.83 -8.79 -2.65
CA LEU A 153 3.07 -8.64 -3.89
C LEU A 153 1.84 -9.57 -3.96
N ILE A 154 1.94 -10.80 -3.46
CA ILE A 154 0.81 -11.72 -3.35
C ILE A 154 -0.27 -11.11 -2.44
N SER A 155 0.13 -10.56 -1.27
CA SER A 155 -0.81 -9.89 -0.37
C SER A 155 -1.51 -8.70 -1.06
N TRP A 156 -0.78 -7.94 -1.88
CA TRP A 156 -1.33 -6.83 -2.66
C TRP A 156 -2.42 -7.30 -3.63
N GLY A 157 -2.14 -8.37 -4.39
CA GLY A 157 -3.10 -8.95 -5.33
C GLY A 157 -4.36 -9.47 -4.63
N ILE A 158 -4.20 -10.23 -3.54
CA ILE A 158 -5.33 -10.78 -2.76
C ILE A 158 -6.17 -9.65 -2.15
N LEU A 159 -5.55 -8.63 -1.56
CA LEU A 159 -6.27 -7.48 -1.02
C LEU A 159 -7.06 -6.74 -2.11
N GLY A 160 -6.47 -6.55 -3.29
CA GLY A 160 -7.17 -5.95 -4.43
C GLY A 160 -8.43 -6.72 -4.82
N LEU A 161 -8.34 -8.07 -4.87
CA LEU A 161 -9.49 -8.93 -5.17
C LEU A 161 -10.56 -8.89 -4.07
N LEU A 162 -10.16 -8.95 -2.80
CA LEU A 162 -11.08 -8.87 -1.66
C LEU A 162 -11.83 -7.54 -1.65
N ARG A 163 -11.13 -6.41 -1.80
CA ARG A 163 -11.75 -5.08 -1.86
C ARG A 163 -12.72 -4.94 -3.02
N MET A 164 -12.37 -5.48 -4.20
CA MET A 164 -13.29 -5.47 -5.34
C MET A 164 -14.56 -6.27 -5.05
N ALA A 165 -14.45 -7.40 -4.35
CA ALA A 165 -15.60 -8.20 -3.95
C ALA A 165 -16.46 -7.49 -2.89
N GLU A 166 -15.83 -6.86 -1.90
CA GLU A 166 -16.50 -6.05 -0.87
C GLU A 166 -17.28 -4.90 -1.50
N PHE A 167 -16.65 -4.14 -2.40
CA PHE A 167 -17.27 -3.03 -3.12
C PHE A 167 -18.53 -3.47 -3.88
N LYS A 168 -18.45 -4.58 -4.61
CA LYS A 168 -19.61 -5.15 -5.33
C LYS A 168 -20.73 -5.60 -4.38
N LEU A 169 -20.39 -6.24 -3.28
CA LEU A 169 -21.39 -6.76 -2.34
C LEU A 169 -22.08 -5.66 -1.55
N SER A 170 -21.33 -4.61 -1.21
CA SER A 170 -21.82 -3.41 -0.57
C SER A 170 -22.87 -2.67 -1.43
N ASN A 171 -23.04 -2.98 -2.73
CA ASN A 171 -23.93 -2.23 -3.65
C ASN A 171 -23.62 -0.71 -3.67
N GLY A 172 -22.41 -0.29 -3.30
CA GLY A 172 -22.10 1.11 -2.98
C GLY A 172 -22.89 1.69 -1.80
N THR A 173 -23.68 0.87 -1.09
CA THR A 173 -24.65 1.25 -0.06
C THR A 173 -24.52 0.33 1.15
N LEU A 174 -23.52 0.60 1.98
CA LEU A 174 -23.58 0.21 3.40
C LEU A 174 -23.12 1.30 4.37
N LEU A 175 -23.06 2.54 3.88
CA LEU A 175 -23.19 3.81 4.59
C LEU A 175 -23.34 4.91 3.50
N ASN A 176 -24.56 5.37 3.23
CA ASN A 176 -24.77 6.61 2.49
C ASN A 176 -24.19 7.75 3.34
N THR A 177 -22.95 8.11 3.07
CA THR A 177 -22.49 9.49 3.15
C THR A 177 -22.26 9.89 1.71
N ASP A 178 -22.89 10.98 1.29
CA ASP A 178 -22.91 11.52 -0.07
C ASP A 178 -21.53 11.99 -0.59
N GLU A 179 -20.44 11.33 -0.21
CA GLU A 179 -19.09 11.59 -0.68
C GLU A 179 -18.37 10.25 -0.91
N ASP A 180 -17.76 10.12 -2.09
CA ASP A 180 -16.95 9.00 -2.61
C ASP A 180 -15.75 8.60 -1.71
N GLU A 181 -15.97 8.27 -0.44
CA GLU A 181 -14.89 8.01 0.51
C GLU A 181 -14.66 6.51 0.77
N ASP A 182 -13.68 6.04 0.02
CA ASP A 182 -12.89 4.82 0.10
C ASP A 182 -12.63 4.35 1.56
N TYR A 183 -13.51 3.50 2.11
CA TYR A 183 -13.28 2.82 3.40
C TYR A 183 -12.04 1.90 3.29
N LYS A 184 -10.86 2.44 3.60
CA LYS A 184 -9.60 1.69 3.65
C LYS A 184 -9.32 1.23 5.07
N PHE A 185 -8.96 -0.04 5.23
CA PHE A 185 -8.47 -0.52 6.53
C PHE A 185 -7.18 0.22 6.87
N ILE A 186 -7.04 0.67 8.12
CA ILE A 186 -5.81 1.37 8.54
C ILE A 186 -4.55 0.53 8.31
N LEU A 187 -4.68 -0.80 8.43
CA LEU A 187 -3.60 -1.76 8.18
C LEU A 187 -3.09 -1.72 6.74
N ASP A 188 -3.95 -1.37 5.77
CA ASP A 188 -3.57 -1.22 4.37
C ASP A 188 -2.55 -0.11 4.16
N ARG A 189 -2.63 0.95 4.99
CA ARG A 189 -1.68 2.06 4.97
C ARG A 189 -0.45 1.75 5.80
N VAL A 190 -0.63 1.16 6.98
CA VAL A 190 0.47 0.81 7.89
C VAL A 190 1.45 -0.15 7.20
N ARG A 191 0.97 -1.16 6.46
CA ARG A 191 1.87 -2.05 5.71
C ARG A 191 2.71 -1.28 4.68
N LEU A 192 2.14 -0.31 3.96
CA LEU A 192 2.85 0.46 2.94
C LEU A 192 3.87 1.40 3.58
N LEU A 193 3.47 2.10 4.64
CA LEU A 193 4.39 2.93 5.42
C LEU A 193 5.59 2.11 5.92
N LEU A 194 5.33 0.96 6.55
CA LEU A 194 6.40 0.08 7.04
C LEU A 194 7.32 -0.38 5.90
N MET A 195 6.77 -0.72 4.73
CA MET A 195 7.58 -1.12 3.57
C MET A 195 8.44 0.05 3.07
N TRP A 196 7.87 1.26 2.96
CA TRP A 196 8.62 2.41 2.49
C TRP A 196 9.72 2.83 3.45
N VAL A 197 9.45 2.81 4.75
CA VAL A 197 10.49 3.04 5.77
C VAL A 197 11.53 1.92 5.68
N ALA A 198 11.14 0.66 5.53
CA ALA A 198 12.08 -0.45 5.34
C ALA A 198 13.01 -0.20 4.15
N VAL A 199 12.48 0.19 3.00
CA VAL A 199 13.27 0.54 1.81
C VAL A 199 14.29 1.63 2.11
N MET A 200 13.92 2.69 2.86
CA MET A 200 14.85 3.76 3.20
C MET A 200 16.07 3.23 3.97
N PHE A 201 15.87 2.27 4.87
CA PHE A 201 16.95 1.62 5.61
C PHE A 201 17.74 0.61 4.74
N LEU A 202 17.04 -0.20 3.95
CA LEU A 202 17.63 -1.24 3.12
C LEU A 202 18.57 -0.69 2.05
N VAL A 203 18.27 0.47 1.47
CA VAL A 203 19.12 1.10 0.46
C VAL A 203 20.54 1.39 1.01
N PHE A 204 20.66 1.70 2.30
CA PHE A 204 21.97 1.90 2.97
C PHE A 204 22.57 0.65 3.62
N ALA A 205 21.92 -0.51 3.50
CA ALA A 205 22.38 -1.76 4.09
C ALA A 205 23.82 -2.16 3.71
N PRO A 206 24.30 -1.95 2.45
CA PRO A 206 25.67 -2.28 2.07
C PRO A 206 26.74 -1.49 2.86
N TYR A 207 26.39 -0.32 3.37
CA TYR A 207 27.31 0.57 4.10
C TYR A 207 27.19 0.38 5.62
N HIS A 208 26.00 0.03 6.10
CA HIS A 208 25.71 -0.10 7.53
C HIS A 208 24.84 -1.34 7.80
N ALA A 209 25.47 -2.41 8.31
CA ALA A 209 24.78 -3.67 8.61
C ALA A 209 23.57 -3.50 9.53
N VAL A 210 23.64 -2.61 10.53
CA VAL A 210 22.52 -2.31 11.44
C VAL A 210 21.31 -1.78 10.68
N LEU A 211 21.51 -0.90 9.69
CA LEU A 211 20.40 -0.40 8.86
C LEU A 211 19.80 -1.52 8.02
N GLY A 212 20.63 -2.44 7.50
CA GLY A 212 20.15 -3.64 6.81
C GLY A 212 19.28 -4.55 7.68
N ILE A 213 19.67 -4.76 8.95
CA ILE A 213 18.88 -5.54 9.92
C ILE A 213 17.54 -4.85 10.20
N VAL A 214 17.58 -3.54 10.52
CA VAL A 214 16.38 -2.75 10.79
C VAL A 214 15.44 -2.77 9.58
N GLY A 215 15.97 -2.56 8.38
CA GLY A 215 15.21 -2.60 7.13
C GLY A 215 14.53 -3.95 6.89
N ASN A 216 15.24 -5.06 7.10
CA ASN A 216 14.67 -6.40 6.94
C ASN A 216 13.58 -6.69 7.98
N VAL A 217 13.76 -6.27 9.24
CA VAL A 217 12.74 -6.42 10.29
C VAL A 217 11.48 -5.61 9.95
N LEU A 218 11.64 -4.39 9.45
CA LEU A 218 10.52 -3.55 9.03
C LEU A 218 9.79 -4.15 7.82
N ALA A 219 10.52 -4.68 6.83
CA ALA A 219 9.94 -5.37 5.68
C ALA A 219 9.16 -6.62 6.11
N ALA A 220 9.72 -7.44 7.01
CA ALA A 220 9.03 -8.60 7.57
C ALA A 220 7.75 -8.19 8.32
N THR A 221 7.83 -7.12 9.14
CA THR A 221 6.69 -6.58 9.87
C THR A 221 5.60 -6.07 8.92
N SER A 222 5.99 -5.39 7.84
CA SER A 222 5.07 -4.96 6.78
C SER A 222 4.30 -6.14 6.17
N ILE A 223 4.99 -7.24 5.87
CA ILE A 223 4.36 -8.46 5.33
C ILE A 223 3.37 -9.05 6.33
N VAL A 224 3.74 -9.17 7.60
CA VAL A 224 2.83 -9.67 8.65
C VAL A 224 1.58 -8.80 8.75
N VAL A 225 1.72 -7.47 8.75
CA VAL A 225 0.60 -6.53 8.75
C VAL A 225 -0.27 -6.70 7.50
N ALA A 226 0.35 -6.90 6.33
CA ALA A 226 -0.37 -7.10 5.08
C ALA A 226 -1.23 -8.37 5.10
N TRP A 227 -0.71 -9.47 5.63
CA TRP A 227 -1.46 -10.72 5.73
C TRP A 227 -2.49 -10.71 6.84
N PHE A 228 -2.27 -9.94 7.90
CA PHE A 228 -3.32 -9.64 8.88
C PHE A 228 -4.45 -8.81 8.27
N ALA A 229 -4.15 -7.84 7.40
CA ALA A 229 -5.16 -7.10 6.64
C ALA A 229 -5.96 -8.03 5.71
N VAL A 230 -5.32 -8.96 5.00
CA VAL A 230 -6.00 -9.98 4.17
C VAL A 230 -7.02 -10.76 5.00
N LEU A 231 -6.63 -11.21 6.19
CA LEU A 231 -7.49 -11.94 7.11
C LEU A 231 -8.71 -11.11 7.54
N LEU A 232 -8.53 -9.83 7.87
CA LEU A 232 -9.64 -8.96 8.27
C LEU A 232 -10.60 -8.64 7.10
N HIS A 233 -10.07 -8.37 5.91
CA HIS A 233 -10.90 -8.18 4.71
C HIS A 233 -11.71 -9.44 4.37
N ALA A 234 -11.11 -10.63 4.49
CA ALA A 234 -11.84 -11.88 4.30
C ALA A 234 -12.98 -12.06 5.32
N ALA A 235 -12.73 -11.71 6.59
CA ALA A 235 -13.75 -11.74 7.63
C ALA A 235 -14.89 -10.75 7.35
N HIS A 236 -14.55 -9.52 6.96
CA HIS A 236 -15.51 -8.48 6.63
C HIS A 236 -16.39 -8.87 5.41
N LEU A 237 -15.78 -9.40 4.35
CA LEU A 237 -16.49 -9.91 3.18
C LEU A 237 -17.56 -10.95 3.56
N LYS A 238 -17.27 -11.84 4.51
CA LYS A 238 -18.24 -12.81 5.01
C LYS A 238 -19.42 -12.13 5.69
N LEU A 239 -19.16 -11.15 6.55
CA LEU A 239 -20.18 -10.44 7.30
C LEU A 239 -21.08 -9.60 6.39
N LEU A 240 -20.52 -8.95 5.38
CA LEU A 240 -21.30 -8.26 4.33
C LEU A 240 -22.26 -9.23 3.65
N ARG A 241 -21.76 -10.42 3.26
CA ARG A 241 -22.59 -11.45 2.63
C ARG A 241 -23.70 -11.95 3.56
N MET A 242 -23.43 -12.14 4.86
CA MET A 242 -24.45 -12.53 5.84
C MET A 242 -25.51 -11.45 6.05
N ALA A 243 -25.12 -10.18 6.07
CA ALA A 243 -26.04 -9.06 6.25
C ALA A 243 -27.02 -8.95 5.06
N LYS A 244 -26.52 -9.13 3.83
CA LYS A 244 -27.33 -9.06 2.60
C LYS A 244 -28.36 -10.19 2.47
N VAL A 245 -28.09 -11.36 3.05
CA VAL A 245 -29.03 -12.51 3.05
C VAL A 245 -30.16 -12.34 4.07
N LYS A 246 -30.01 -11.44 5.05
CA LYS A 246 -31.06 -11.15 6.05
C LYS A 246 -32.07 -10.09 5.59
N ILE A 247 -31.83 -9.44 4.45
CA ILE A 247 -32.72 -8.46 3.79
C ILE A 247 -33.49 -9.21 2.70
#